data_AF-A0A8C8R592-F1
#
_entry.id   AF-A0A8C8R592-F1
#
_cell.length_a   1.000
_cell.length_b   1.000
_cell.length_c   1.000
_cell.angle_alpha   90.00
_cell.angle_beta   90.00
_cell.angle_gamma   90.00
#
_symmetry.space_group_name_H-M   'P 1'
#
loop_
_entity.id
_entity.type
_entity.pdbx_description
1 polymer ?
#
loop_
_entity_poly.entity_id
_entity_poly.type
_entity_poly.pdbx_seq_one_letter_code
_entity_poly.pdbx_strand_id
1 'polypeptide(L)'
;CLHFVALFNFLIPDHTADAFSPPRLSEPSLYDWLLEWLLGGLSHWDAEHFLFIAEHGYLYEHNFAFFPVYPLCVRVVAEFTLWPLQWLLCLRSRLLLLAVLLNALLLVLAAVVLYELGRMVLGCRKMAFLSALLFCLTPANVFMTAAYSESMFAFLVFSAMLQLEKGQSWTSGLLFSLAAGVRSNGVINSGFLVYSQSKALAFQLQAGVGSVMKLSHVWRQLLRLATSVVLMSAGVLFPFALFQFYAYLRFCEPDASPEHAVPRPLLQLAVDKGYRLATVNGVKPAWCSHWPPVIYSYIQAVYWNVGFLRYFETKQVPNFLLAVPVIVLGSWAAWVYLTANPQHCLMLGLVRNKSEGRKGENSNKPVEGFCCSRVFVYMVHATALLAFGILCMHVQVLTRFLGSSSPVLYWFSAHLLQEYEPLLWEEGTAGQTAPSLSEKPRIGSCLPGLFRKRISENLIMRLLLNWKISSPITKCILGYFLSYWLLGLILHCNFLPWT
;
A
#
# COMPACT_ATOMS: atom_id res chain seq x y z
N CYS A 1 -6.94 3.78 -16.94
CA CYS A 1 -5.52 4.03 -16.66
C CYS A 1 -4.70 3.96 -17.96
N LEU A 2 -4.44 2.77 -18.53
CA LEU A 2 -3.54 2.59 -19.69
C LEU A 2 -3.84 3.50 -20.90
N HIS A 3 -5.12 3.66 -21.29
CA HIS A 3 -5.49 4.56 -22.39
C HIS A 3 -5.10 6.03 -22.12
N PHE A 4 -5.22 6.48 -20.86
CA PHE A 4 -4.83 7.83 -20.47
C PHE A 4 -3.31 7.99 -20.39
N VAL A 5 -2.57 6.94 -20.01
CA VAL A 5 -1.10 6.93 -20.05
C VAL A 5 -0.60 7.20 -21.47
N ALA A 6 -1.06 6.39 -22.44
CA ALA A 6 -0.67 6.56 -23.84
C ALA A 6 -1.04 7.95 -24.38
N LEU A 7 -2.21 8.47 -23.98
CA LEU A 7 -2.64 9.82 -24.33
C LEU A 7 -1.70 10.90 -23.77
N PHE A 8 -1.33 10.83 -22.49
CA PHE A 8 -0.49 11.85 -21.86
C PHE A 8 0.98 11.77 -22.28
N ASN A 9 1.51 10.56 -22.53
CA ASN A 9 2.82 10.39 -23.16
C ASN A 9 2.88 11.07 -24.54
N PHE A 10 1.76 11.08 -25.27
CA PHE A 10 1.68 11.74 -26.58
C PHE A 10 1.52 13.26 -26.46
N LEU A 11 0.69 13.73 -25.53
CA LEU A 11 0.30 15.15 -25.46
C LEU A 11 1.28 16.03 -24.69
N ILE A 12 2.02 15.48 -23.73
CA ILE A 12 2.85 16.25 -22.80
C ILE A 12 4.29 15.74 -22.91
N PRO A 13 5.28 16.60 -23.18
CA PRO A 13 6.68 16.20 -23.22
C PRO A 13 7.19 15.93 -21.80
N ASP A 14 8.15 15.00 -21.69
CA ASP A 14 8.75 14.65 -20.40
C ASP A 14 9.59 15.80 -19.85
N HIS A 15 9.44 16.06 -18.56
CA HIS A 15 10.27 17.00 -17.83
C HIS A 15 11.68 16.43 -17.61
N THR A 16 12.72 17.26 -17.71
CA THR A 16 14.10 16.83 -17.43
C THR A 16 14.36 16.79 -15.93
N ALA A 17 14.05 15.66 -15.29
CA ALA A 17 14.30 15.44 -13.86
C ALA A 17 15.72 14.91 -13.60
N ASP A 18 16.33 15.33 -12.48
CA ASP A 18 17.59 14.75 -11.98
C ASP A 18 17.33 13.46 -11.17
N ALA A 19 16.62 12.53 -11.79
CA ALA A 19 16.30 11.23 -11.21
C ALA A 19 17.21 10.13 -11.78
N PHE A 20 17.15 8.93 -11.18
CA PHE A 20 17.89 7.78 -11.68
C PHE A 20 17.41 7.41 -13.10
N SER A 21 18.34 7.43 -14.06
CA SER A 21 18.05 7.17 -15.47
C SER A 21 19.27 6.49 -16.10
N PRO A 22 19.38 5.15 -15.99
CA PRO A 22 20.52 4.41 -16.50
C PRO A 22 20.50 4.31 -18.04
N PRO A 23 21.66 4.29 -18.70
CA PRO A 23 21.72 4.12 -20.15
C PRO A 23 21.19 2.74 -20.56
N ARG A 24 20.44 2.69 -21.67
CA ARG A 24 19.94 1.43 -22.25
C ARG A 24 21.09 0.71 -22.94
N LEU A 25 21.35 -0.54 -22.56
CA LEU A 25 22.44 -1.35 -23.13
C LEU A 25 22.06 -2.10 -24.40
N SER A 26 20.76 -2.36 -24.60
CA SER A 26 20.24 -3.06 -25.78
C SER A 26 19.67 -2.06 -26.79
N GLU A 27 19.87 -2.32 -28.08
CA GLU A 27 19.19 -1.54 -29.13
C GLU A 27 17.69 -1.90 -29.19
N PRO A 28 16.80 -0.90 -29.17
CA PRO A 28 15.36 -1.15 -29.17
C PRO A 28 14.87 -1.59 -30.54
N SER A 29 14.01 -2.61 -30.58
CA SER A 29 13.24 -2.99 -31.76
C SER A 29 12.08 -2.00 -32.02
N LEU A 30 11.43 -2.12 -33.19
CA LEU A 30 10.20 -1.34 -33.48
C LEU A 30 9.08 -1.62 -32.45
N TYR A 31 8.98 -2.85 -31.94
CA TYR A 31 7.99 -3.21 -30.93
C TYR A 31 8.37 -2.67 -29.56
N ASP A 32 9.67 -2.55 -29.25
CA ASP A 32 10.15 -1.88 -28.05
C ASP A 32 9.76 -0.41 -28.06
N TRP A 33 9.95 0.28 -29.20
CA TRP A 33 9.50 1.67 -29.37
C TRP A 33 8.00 1.85 -29.18
N LEU A 34 7.18 0.95 -29.75
CA LEU A 34 5.74 0.99 -29.58
C LEU A 34 5.33 0.79 -28.11
N LEU A 35 5.97 -0.15 -27.43
CA LEU A 35 5.71 -0.45 -26.03
C LEU A 35 6.13 0.72 -25.14
N GLU A 36 7.30 1.31 -25.38
CA GLU A 36 7.78 2.49 -24.65
C GLU A 36 6.87 3.70 -24.89
N TRP A 37 6.37 3.89 -26.11
CA TRP A 37 5.40 4.93 -26.39
C TRP A 37 4.10 4.74 -25.58
N LEU A 38 3.59 3.51 -25.49
CA LEU A 38 2.37 3.19 -24.77
C LEU A 38 2.53 3.21 -23.24
N LEU A 39 3.66 2.72 -22.73
CA LEU A 39 3.84 2.38 -21.31
C LEU A 39 5.07 3.02 -20.65
N GLY A 40 5.95 3.71 -21.39
CA GLY A 40 7.20 4.30 -20.89
C GLY A 40 6.98 5.24 -19.71
N GLY A 41 5.87 6.00 -19.74
CA GLY A 41 5.39 6.82 -18.63
C GLY A 41 5.28 6.09 -17.27
N LEU A 42 5.07 4.78 -17.28
CA LEU A 42 4.95 3.92 -16.09
C LEU A 42 6.29 3.36 -15.60
N SER A 43 7.39 3.67 -16.30
CA SER A 43 8.75 3.28 -15.93
C SER A 43 9.55 4.39 -15.25
N HIS A 44 9.00 5.61 -15.20
CA HIS A 44 9.60 6.78 -14.58
C HIS A 44 9.72 6.69 -13.04
N TRP A 45 10.60 7.54 -12.49
CA TRP A 45 10.86 7.69 -11.05
C TRP A 45 11.39 6.40 -10.42
N ASP A 46 10.86 6.00 -9.26
CA ASP A 46 11.33 4.82 -8.54
C ASP A 46 11.08 3.50 -9.32
N ALA A 47 10.18 3.50 -10.32
CA ALA A 47 9.97 2.35 -11.19
C ALA A 47 11.23 1.97 -11.97
N GLU A 48 12.07 2.94 -12.33
CA GLU A 48 13.31 2.70 -13.05
C GLU A 48 14.29 1.89 -12.19
N HIS A 49 14.32 2.11 -10.87
CA HIS A 49 15.13 1.31 -9.95
C HIS A 49 14.64 -0.15 -9.90
N PHE A 50 13.33 -0.40 -9.80
CA PHE A 50 12.80 -1.76 -9.77
C PHE A 50 13.09 -2.51 -11.07
N LEU A 51 12.92 -1.87 -12.22
CA LEU A 51 13.19 -2.45 -13.53
C LEU A 51 14.69 -2.68 -13.73
N PHE A 52 15.53 -1.73 -13.31
CA PHE A 52 16.99 -1.87 -13.33
C PHE A 52 17.46 -3.04 -12.46
N ILE A 53 16.93 -3.19 -11.24
CA ILE A 53 17.27 -4.30 -10.35
C ILE A 53 16.80 -5.64 -10.94
N ALA A 54 15.63 -5.69 -11.58
CA ALA A 54 15.16 -6.88 -12.25
C ALA A 54 16.05 -7.27 -13.45
N GLU A 55 16.68 -6.30 -14.11
CA GLU A 55 17.54 -6.52 -15.28
C GLU A 55 19.00 -6.84 -14.89
N HIS A 56 19.59 -6.07 -13.98
CA HIS A 56 21.02 -6.09 -13.66
C HIS A 56 21.34 -6.54 -12.23
N GLY A 57 20.32 -6.74 -11.39
CA GLY A 57 20.49 -7.00 -9.97
C GLY A 57 20.93 -5.78 -9.16
N TYR A 58 21.42 -6.04 -7.95
CA TYR A 58 21.84 -5.03 -7.00
C TYR A 58 23.28 -4.55 -7.27
N LEU A 59 23.41 -3.65 -8.25
CA LEU A 59 24.71 -3.09 -8.65
C LEU A 59 25.17 -1.90 -7.77
N TYR A 60 24.29 -0.92 -7.56
CA TYR A 60 24.60 0.30 -6.80
C TYR A 60 24.16 0.20 -5.35
N GLU A 61 24.88 0.89 -4.46
CA GLU A 61 24.55 0.95 -3.02
C GLU A 61 23.10 1.41 -2.81
N HIS A 62 22.67 2.50 -3.45
CA HIS A 62 21.34 3.06 -3.28
C HIS A 62 20.19 2.13 -3.75
N ASN A 63 20.48 1.12 -4.60
CA ASN A 63 19.46 0.14 -5.01
C ASN A 63 18.89 -0.65 -3.84
N PHE A 64 19.63 -0.79 -2.74
CA PHE A 64 19.17 -1.50 -1.53
C PHE A 64 18.06 -0.76 -0.75
N ALA A 65 17.66 0.45 -1.19
CA ALA A 65 16.39 1.05 -0.75
C ALA A 65 15.17 0.25 -1.25
N PHE A 66 15.30 -0.43 -2.38
CA PHE A 66 14.25 -1.19 -3.05
C PHE A 66 14.41 -2.67 -2.71
N PHE A 67 13.33 -3.29 -2.23
CA PHE A 67 13.37 -4.63 -1.65
C PHE A 67 13.23 -5.73 -2.71
N PRO A 68 13.78 -6.94 -2.48
CA PRO A 68 14.06 -7.91 -3.54
C PRO A 68 12.87 -8.69 -4.06
N VAL A 69 11.81 -8.89 -3.27
CA VAL A 69 10.73 -9.81 -3.66
C VAL A 69 10.00 -9.36 -4.91
N TYR A 70 9.70 -8.06 -5.05
CA TYR A 70 9.00 -7.52 -6.22
C TYR A 70 9.82 -7.61 -7.52
N PRO A 71 11.02 -7.02 -7.64
CA PRO A 71 11.80 -7.08 -8.88
C PRO A 71 12.21 -8.51 -9.23
N LEU A 72 12.46 -9.38 -8.24
CA LEU A 72 12.71 -10.80 -8.49
C LEU A 72 11.47 -11.51 -9.07
N CYS A 73 10.28 -11.23 -8.54
CA CYS A 73 9.04 -11.78 -9.07
C CYS A 73 8.81 -11.33 -10.52
N VAL A 74 9.00 -10.04 -10.83
CA VAL A 74 8.94 -9.51 -12.19
C VAL A 74 9.96 -10.22 -13.10
N ARG A 75 11.21 -10.34 -12.67
CA ARG A 75 12.25 -11.04 -13.44
C ARG A 75 11.88 -12.49 -13.75
N VAL A 76 11.57 -13.28 -12.73
CA VAL A 76 11.31 -14.72 -12.86
C VAL A 76 10.06 -14.98 -13.70
N VAL A 77 8.97 -14.24 -13.43
CA VAL A 77 7.73 -14.42 -14.19
C VAL A 77 7.92 -13.94 -15.63
N ALA A 78 8.71 -12.89 -15.91
CA ALA A 78 8.90 -12.41 -17.28
C ALA A 78 9.66 -13.42 -18.13
N GLU A 79 10.72 -14.00 -17.57
CA GLU A 79 11.49 -15.05 -18.23
C GLU A 79 10.70 -16.36 -18.37
N PHE A 80 9.68 -16.59 -17.54
CA PHE A 80 8.84 -17.78 -17.70
C PHE A 80 7.69 -17.56 -18.69
N THR A 81 6.93 -16.48 -18.55
CA THR A 81 5.69 -16.26 -19.33
C THR A 81 5.93 -15.52 -20.64
N LEU A 82 6.92 -14.61 -20.67
CA LEU A 82 7.21 -13.75 -21.83
C LEU A 82 8.50 -14.16 -22.56
N TRP A 83 9.11 -15.30 -22.21
CA TRP A 83 10.24 -15.86 -22.96
C TRP A 83 10.00 -16.00 -24.47
N PRO A 84 8.84 -16.47 -24.95
CA PRO A 84 8.60 -16.59 -26.39
C PRO A 84 8.67 -15.24 -27.13
N LEU A 85 8.46 -14.13 -26.44
CA LEU A 85 8.51 -12.78 -27.01
C LEU A 85 9.94 -12.21 -27.07
N GLN A 86 10.97 -12.96 -26.66
CA GLN A 86 12.36 -12.49 -26.66
C GLN A 86 12.86 -12.08 -28.05
N TRP A 87 12.28 -12.62 -29.12
CA TRP A 87 12.65 -12.24 -30.49
C TRP A 87 12.03 -10.91 -30.93
N LEU A 88 10.97 -10.43 -30.25
CA LEU A 88 10.30 -9.15 -30.57
C LEU A 88 10.72 -8.03 -29.62
N LEU A 89 10.86 -8.36 -28.33
CA LEU A 89 11.01 -7.38 -27.26
C LEU A 89 12.31 -7.63 -26.52
N CYS A 90 13.08 -6.55 -26.31
CA CYS A 90 14.23 -6.60 -25.43
C CYS A 90 13.79 -6.91 -24.00
N LEU A 91 14.74 -7.37 -23.18
CA LEU A 91 14.47 -7.75 -21.80
C LEU A 91 13.81 -6.60 -21.01
N ARG A 92 14.30 -5.37 -21.15
CA ARG A 92 13.76 -4.18 -20.46
C ARG A 92 12.28 -3.95 -20.76
N SER A 93 11.86 -4.12 -22.00
CA SER A 93 10.45 -3.98 -22.41
C SER A 93 9.58 -5.13 -21.91
N ARG A 94 10.09 -6.38 -21.93
CA ARG A 94 9.39 -7.53 -21.34
C ARG A 94 9.15 -7.33 -19.84
N LEU A 95 10.15 -6.82 -19.12
CA LEU A 95 10.04 -6.51 -17.70
C LEU A 95 9.00 -5.39 -17.44
N LEU A 96 9.02 -4.31 -18.23
CA LEU A 96 8.03 -3.23 -18.10
C LEU A 96 6.61 -3.74 -18.37
N LEU A 97 6.40 -4.47 -19.47
CA LEU A 97 5.10 -5.05 -19.81
C LEU A 97 4.59 -5.97 -18.69
N LEU A 98 5.44 -6.87 -18.20
CA LEU A 98 5.04 -7.74 -17.12
C LEU A 98 4.74 -6.95 -15.84
N ALA A 99 5.57 -5.99 -15.46
CA ALA A 99 5.37 -5.23 -14.24
C ALA A 99 4.00 -4.55 -14.23
N VAL A 100 3.60 -3.96 -15.36
CA VAL A 100 2.27 -3.32 -15.53
C VAL A 100 1.14 -4.36 -15.47
N LEU A 101 1.27 -5.49 -16.16
CA LEU A 101 0.25 -6.55 -16.17
C LEU A 101 0.09 -7.21 -14.79
N LEU A 102 1.21 -7.50 -14.14
CA LEU A 102 1.28 -8.08 -12.79
C LEU A 102 0.65 -7.12 -11.79
N ASN A 103 0.97 -5.82 -11.85
CA ASN A 103 0.40 -4.84 -10.94
C ASN A 103 -1.09 -4.59 -11.18
N ALA A 104 -1.54 -4.60 -12.43
CA ALA A 104 -2.97 -4.55 -12.74
C ALA A 104 -3.73 -5.75 -12.15
N LEU A 105 -3.17 -6.97 -12.27
CA LEU A 105 -3.75 -8.17 -11.66
C LEU A 105 -3.76 -8.07 -10.13
N LEU A 106 -2.63 -7.72 -9.52
CA LEU A 106 -2.49 -7.61 -8.07
C LEU A 106 -3.39 -6.52 -7.48
N LEU A 107 -3.59 -5.40 -8.18
CA LEU A 107 -4.53 -4.35 -7.78
C LEU A 107 -5.97 -4.88 -7.71
N VAL A 108 -6.41 -5.63 -8.73
CA VAL A 108 -7.75 -6.23 -8.74
C VAL A 108 -7.88 -7.27 -7.62
N LEU A 109 -6.88 -8.13 -7.43
CA LEU A 109 -6.88 -9.10 -6.34
C LEU A 109 -6.90 -8.43 -4.97
N ALA A 110 -6.12 -7.36 -4.78
CA ALA A 110 -6.11 -6.57 -3.55
C ALA A 110 -7.48 -5.92 -3.27
N ALA A 111 -8.19 -5.43 -4.30
CA ALA A 111 -9.53 -4.89 -4.16
C ALA A 111 -10.54 -5.96 -3.69
N VAL A 112 -10.47 -7.16 -4.26
CA VAL A 112 -11.31 -8.31 -3.86
C VAL A 112 -11.03 -8.72 -2.41
N VAL A 113 -9.77 -8.81 -2.04
CA VAL A 113 -9.36 -9.15 -0.68
C VAL A 113 -9.78 -8.06 0.32
N LEU A 114 -9.65 -6.78 -0.04
CA LEU A 114 -10.11 -5.64 0.77
C LEU A 114 -11.62 -5.68 1.01
N TYR A 115 -12.40 -6.06 0.00
CA TYR A 115 -13.84 -6.28 0.14
C TYR A 115 -14.15 -7.40 1.15
N GLU A 116 -13.52 -8.57 1.00
CA GLU A 116 -13.75 -9.69 1.93
C GLU A 116 -13.27 -9.38 3.35
N LEU A 117 -12.16 -8.65 3.50
CA LEU A 117 -11.67 -8.18 4.80
C LEU A 117 -12.66 -7.20 5.43
N GLY A 118 -13.12 -6.21 4.65
CA GLY A 118 -14.12 -5.25 5.09
C GLY A 118 -15.42 -5.92 5.52
N ARG A 119 -15.87 -6.96 4.82
CA ARG A 119 -17.06 -7.74 5.21
C ARG A 119 -16.92 -8.39 6.57
N MET A 120 -15.75 -8.97 6.88
CA MET A 120 -15.53 -9.65 8.15
C MET A 120 -15.27 -8.68 9.32
N VAL A 121 -14.56 -7.58 9.06
CA VAL A 121 -14.19 -6.59 10.09
C VAL A 121 -15.33 -5.62 10.37
N LEU A 122 -15.87 -4.98 9.32
CA LEU A 122 -16.91 -3.95 9.45
C LEU A 122 -18.31 -4.54 9.64
N GLY A 123 -18.55 -5.78 9.19
CA GLY A 123 -19.88 -6.39 9.23
C GLY A 123 -20.92 -5.80 8.25
N CYS A 124 -20.58 -4.72 7.53
CA CYS A 124 -21.46 -4.06 6.57
C CYS A 124 -21.01 -4.30 5.12
N ARG A 125 -21.82 -5.03 4.33
CA ARG A 125 -21.51 -5.34 2.92
C ARG A 125 -21.41 -4.09 2.04
N LYS A 126 -22.30 -3.11 2.24
CA LYS A 126 -22.31 -1.86 1.47
C LYS A 126 -21.03 -1.05 1.69
N MET A 127 -20.64 -0.86 2.95
CA MET A 127 -19.40 -0.17 3.31
C MET A 127 -18.16 -0.87 2.75
N ALA A 128 -18.09 -2.20 2.87
CA ALA A 128 -16.99 -2.99 2.32
C ALA A 128 -16.89 -2.86 0.79
N PHE A 129 -18.02 -2.89 0.09
CA PHE A 129 -18.06 -2.73 -1.36
C PHE A 129 -17.61 -1.33 -1.80
N LEU A 130 -18.13 -0.29 -1.15
CA LEU A 130 -17.70 1.10 -1.38
C LEU A 130 -16.21 1.28 -1.13
N SER A 131 -15.67 0.66 -0.08
CA SER A 131 -14.24 0.72 0.24
C SER A 131 -13.38 0.11 -0.86
N ALA A 132 -13.77 -1.05 -1.38
CA ALA A 132 -13.05 -1.71 -2.48
C ALA A 132 -13.12 -0.89 -3.78
N LEU A 133 -14.26 -0.27 -4.06
CA LEU A 133 -14.42 0.59 -5.23
C LEU A 133 -13.58 1.88 -5.12
N LEU A 134 -13.51 2.48 -3.93
CA LEU A 134 -12.63 3.61 -3.65
C LEU A 134 -11.15 3.23 -3.75
N PHE A 135 -10.78 2.01 -3.34
CA PHE A 135 -9.42 1.50 -3.52
C PHE A 135 -9.03 1.39 -5.00
N CYS A 136 -9.93 0.95 -5.88
CA CYS A 136 -9.69 0.98 -7.33
C CYS A 136 -9.51 2.39 -7.92
N LEU A 137 -10.00 3.42 -7.22
CA LEU A 137 -9.86 4.84 -7.57
C LEU A 137 -8.89 5.56 -6.63
N THR A 138 -7.98 4.83 -5.98
CA THR A 138 -7.12 5.39 -4.94
C THR A 138 -6.33 6.61 -5.47
N PRO A 139 -6.15 7.67 -4.65
CA PRO A 139 -5.31 8.82 -4.99
C PRO A 139 -3.90 8.43 -5.46
N ALA A 140 -3.38 7.29 -5.00
CA ALA A 140 -2.06 6.76 -5.35
C ALA A 140 -2.07 5.78 -6.54
N ASN A 141 -3.11 5.79 -7.38
CA ASN A 141 -3.34 4.73 -8.37
C ASN A 141 -2.21 4.57 -9.41
N VAL A 142 -1.49 5.63 -9.74
CA VAL A 142 -0.35 5.52 -10.66
C VAL A 142 0.73 4.59 -10.12
N PHE A 143 1.02 4.64 -8.81
CA PHE A 143 1.95 3.71 -8.14
C PHE A 143 1.39 2.29 -8.02
N MET A 144 0.07 2.13 -8.06
CA MET A 144 -0.55 0.81 -8.13
C MET A 144 -0.51 0.20 -9.54
N THR A 145 -0.18 0.99 -10.57
CA THR A 145 -0.16 0.53 -11.98
C THR A 145 1.26 0.49 -12.56
N ALA A 146 2.08 1.50 -12.25
CA ALA A 146 3.48 1.61 -12.65
C ALA A 146 4.33 0.47 -12.07
N ALA A 147 5.58 0.30 -12.51
CA ALA A 147 6.46 -0.79 -12.06
C ALA A 147 6.98 -0.59 -10.63
N TYR A 148 6.05 -0.55 -9.69
CA TYR A 148 6.19 -0.22 -8.28
C TYR A 148 5.73 -1.39 -7.42
N SER A 149 6.23 -1.49 -6.19
CA SER A 149 5.94 -2.62 -5.31
C SER A 149 4.62 -2.50 -4.53
N GLU A 150 3.94 -1.35 -4.63
CA GLU A 150 2.73 -0.96 -3.89
C GLU A 150 1.59 -1.96 -4.07
N SER A 151 1.30 -2.40 -5.30
CA SER A 151 0.20 -3.34 -5.57
C SER A 151 0.46 -4.72 -4.99
N MET A 152 1.69 -5.23 -5.11
CA MET A 152 2.10 -6.49 -4.49
C MET A 152 2.05 -6.40 -2.98
N PHE A 153 2.52 -5.30 -2.42
CA PHE A 153 2.49 -5.06 -0.98
C PHE A 153 1.05 -5.00 -0.45
N ALA A 154 0.16 -4.22 -1.08
CA ALA A 154 -1.24 -4.11 -0.69
C ALA A 154 -1.94 -5.48 -0.74
N PHE A 155 -1.74 -6.24 -1.82
CA PHE A 155 -2.30 -7.59 -1.95
C PHE A 155 -1.84 -8.52 -0.82
N LEU A 156 -0.54 -8.58 -0.54
CA LEU A 156 0.01 -9.45 0.50
C LEU A 156 -0.45 -9.03 1.90
N VAL A 157 -0.44 -7.73 2.21
CA VAL A 157 -0.83 -7.20 3.53
C VAL A 157 -2.32 -7.40 3.78
N PHE A 158 -3.19 -7.05 2.83
CA PHE A 158 -4.63 -7.27 2.99
C PHE A 158 -4.97 -8.76 3.06
N SER A 159 -4.26 -9.61 2.32
CA SER A 159 -4.43 -11.06 2.40
C SER A 159 -3.98 -11.58 3.76
N ALA A 160 -2.85 -11.12 4.28
CA ALA A 160 -2.35 -11.50 5.59
C ALA A 160 -3.33 -11.10 6.71
N MET A 161 -3.90 -9.89 6.64
CA MET A 161 -4.96 -9.43 7.55
C MET A 161 -6.21 -10.31 7.44
N LEU A 162 -6.66 -10.63 6.21
CA LEU A 162 -7.82 -11.49 5.96
C LEU A 162 -7.64 -12.88 6.58
N GLN A 163 -6.47 -13.48 6.40
CA GLN A 163 -6.16 -14.80 6.92
C GLN A 163 -6.03 -14.79 8.45
N LEU A 164 -5.56 -13.68 9.03
CA LEU A 164 -5.54 -13.49 10.48
C LEU A 164 -6.94 -13.47 11.07
N GLU A 165 -7.87 -12.74 10.45
CA GLU A 165 -9.29 -12.69 10.88
C GLU A 165 -10.00 -14.04 10.72
N LYS A 166 -9.57 -14.88 9.75
CA LYS A 166 -10.04 -16.27 9.62
C LYS A 166 -9.42 -17.23 10.64
N GLY A 167 -8.51 -16.76 11.50
CA GLY A 167 -7.82 -17.58 12.51
C GLY A 167 -6.64 -18.40 11.97
N GLN A 168 -6.19 -18.15 10.73
CA GLN A 168 -5.05 -18.86 10.12
C GLN A 168 -3.74 -18.11 10.35
N SER A 169 -3.25 -18.12 11.60
CA SER A 169 -2.08 -17.30 12.00
C SER A 169 -0.78 -17.64 11.26
N TRP A 170 -0.56 -18.90 10.89
CA TRP A 170 0.66 -19.31 10.16
C TRP A 170 0.68 -18.77 8.71
N THR A 171 -0.45 -18.88 7.99
CA THR A 171 -0.54 -18.35 6.61
C THR A 171 -0.49 -16.83 6.62
N SER A 172 -1.10 -16.18 7.61
CA SER A 172 -0.96 -14.75 7.87
C SER A 172 0.50 -14.35 8.10
N GLY A 173 1.23 -15.07 8.96
CA GLY A 173 2.64 -14.82 9.24
C GLY A 173 3.53 -14.95 8.00
N LEU A 174 3.31 -15.98 7.18
CA LEU A 174 4.03 -16.14 5.91
C LEU A 174 3.78 -14.98 4.94
N LEU A 175 2.52 -14.56 4.80
CA LEU A 175 2.16 -13.44 3.93
C LEU A 175 2.73 -12.10 4.44
N PHE A 176 2.73 -11.86 5.76
CA PHE A 176 3.39 -10.69 6.34
C PHE A 176 4.91 -10.72 6.18
N SER A 177 5.52 -11.90 6.28
CA SER A 177 6.95 -12.09 5.99
C SER A 177 7.27 -11.74 4.54
N LEU A 178 6.51 -12.28 3.57
CA LEU A 178 6.66 -11.92 2.16
C LEU A 178 6.45 -10.43 1.93
N ALA A 179 5.47 -9.80 2.58
CA ALA A 179 5.25 -8.35 2.50
C ALA A 179 6.45 -7.54 3.03
N ALA A 180 7.08 -7.97 4.13
CA ALA A 180 8.32 -7.37 4.65
C ALA A 180 9.52 -7.54 3.69
N GLY A 181 9.49 -8.57 2.84
CA GLY A 181 10.43 -8.75 1.73
C GLY A 181 10.11 -7.92 0.49
N VAL A 182 8.91 -7.33 0.38
CA VAL A 182 8.49 -6.43 -0.70
C VAL A 182 8.74 -4.97 -0.34
N ARG A 183 8.58 -4.60 0.94
CA ARG A 183 8.87 -3.25 1.48
C ARG A 183 9.25 -3.31 2.96
N SER A 184 10.15 -2.42 3.37
CA SER A 184 10.62 -2.31 4.77
C SER A 184 9.50 -2.07 5.79
N ASN A 185 8.47 -1.29 5.44
CA ASN A 185 7.35 -1.01 6.33
C ASN A 185 6.47 -2.25 6.60
N GLY A 186 6.65 -3.33 5.84
CA GLY A 186 6.03 -4.62 6.12
C GLY A 186 6.42 -5.20 7.48
N VAL A 187 7.58 -4.82 8.04
CA VAL A 187 8.03 -5.24 9.38
C VAL A 187 7.06 -4.81 10.48
N ILE A 188 6.42 -3.64 10.33
CA ILE A 188 5.46 -3.10 11.30
C ILE A 188 4.22 -4.00 11.42
N ASN A 189 3.89 -4.76 10.37
CA ASN A 189 2.76 -5.66 10.39
C ASN A 189 2.91 -6.82 11.40
N SER A 190 4.11 -7.09 11.90
CA SER A 190 4.30 -8.00 13.05
C SER A 190 3.41 -7.63 14.24
N GLY A 191 3.09 -6.34 14.41
CA GLY A 191 2.16 -5.85 15.43
C GLY A 191 0.76 -6.48 15.37
N PHE A 192 0.25 -6.84 14.19
CA PHE A 192 -1.04 -7.54 14.08
C PHE A 192 -0.99 -8.93 14.72
N LEU A 193 0.11 -9.66 14.51
CA LEU A 193 0.32 -11.00 15.08
C LEU A 193 0.53 -10.94 16.58
N VAL A 194 1.29 -9.94 17.06
CA VAL A 194 1.46 -9.68 18.49
C VAL A 194 0.10 -9.40 19.12
N TYR A 195 -0.66 -8.46 18.56
CA TYR A 195 -1.96 -8.07 19.07
C TYR A 195 -2.96 -9.23 19.11
N SER A 196 -3.08 -10.00 18.03
CA SER A 196 -4.00 -11.14 17.95
C SER A 196 -3.74 -12.18 19.05
N GLN A 197 -2.47 -12.51 19.29
CA GLN A 197 -2.09 -13.47 20.32
C GLN A 197 -2.25 -12.90 21.74
N SER A 198 -1.88 -11.63 21.96
CA SER A 198 -2.10 -10.95 23.24
C SER A 198 -3.58 -10.87 23.59
N LYS A 199 -4.45 -10.58 22.61
CA LYS A 199 -5.91 -10.56 22.78
C LYS A 199 -6.47 -11.93 23.13
N ALA A 200 -6.02 -12.98 22.43
CA ALA A 200 -6.43 -14.35 22.71
C ALA A 200 -6.06 -14.77 24.15
N LEU A 201 -4.84 -14.46 24.60
CA LEU A 201 -4.43 -14.73 25.98
C LEU A 201 -5.23 -13.92 26.99
N ALA A 202 -5.40 -12.62 26.77
CA ALA A 202 -6.13 -11.74 27.68
C ALA A 202 -7.57 -12.25 27.91
N PHE A 203 -8.24 -12.71 26.85
CA PHE A 203 -9.57 -13.30 26.95
C PHE A 203 -9.59 -14.66 27.66
N GLN A 204 -8.58 -15.51 27.45
CA GLN A 204 -8.45 -16.76 28.19
C GLN A 204 -8.23 -16.53 29.68
N LEU A 205 -7.37 -15.58 30.05
CA LEU A 205 -7.11 -15.23 31.45
C LEU A 205 -8.37 -14.66 32.11
N GLN A 206 -9.10 -13.77 31.45
CA GLN A 206 -10.36 -13.20 31.96
C GLN A 206 -11.45 -14.25 32.17
N ALA A 207 -11.55 -15.25 31.28
CA ALA A 207 -12.47 -16.37 31.45
C ALA A 207 -12.08 -17.28 32.64
N GLY A 208 -10.78 -17.37 32.94
CA GLY A 208 -10.23 -18.18 34.02
C GLY A 208 -10.29 -17.58 35.42
N VAL A 209 -10.60 -16.29 35.58
CA VAL A 209 -10.65 -15.58 36.89
C VAL A 209 -11.68 -16.20 37.87
N GLY A 210 -12.66 -16.96 37.37
CA GLY A 210 -13.63 -17.69 38.21
C GLY A 210 -13.15 -19.04 38.75
N SER A 211 -11.97 -19.53 38.35
CA SER A 211 -11.40 -20.82 38.75
C SER A 211 -10.05 -20.60 39.44
N VAL A 212 -9.68 -21.45 40.42
CA VAL A 212 -8.37 -21.38 41.10
C VAL A 212 -7.27 -21.79 40.12
N MET A 213 -6.86 -20.86 39.26
CA MET A 213 -5.78 -21.07 38.32
C MET A 213 -4.46 -21.18 39.08
N LYS A 214 -3.79 -22.33 38.98
CA LYS A 214 -2.44 -22.49 39.51
C LYS A 214 -1.50 -21.50 38.82
N LEU A 215 -0.68 -20.79 39.60
CA LEU A 215 0.30 -19.82 39.11
C LEU A 215 1.22 -20.40 38.02
N SER A 216 1.59 -21.68 38.14
CA SER A 216 2.39 -22.41 37.15
C SER A 216 1.71 -22.54 35.78
N HIS A 217 0.37 -22.59 35.73
CA HIS A 217 -0.39 -22.68 34.49
C HIS A 217 -0.40 -21.34 33.75
N VAL A 218 -0.56 -20.23 34.48
CA VAL A 218 -0.46 -18.87 33.94
C VAL A 218 0.94 -18.61 33.41
N TRP A 219 1.99 -18.97 34.16
CA TRP A 219 3.38 -18.79 33.72
C TRP A 219 3.70 -19.58 32.45
N ARG A 220 3.20 -20.83 32.33
CA ARG A 220 3.34 -21.64 31.12
C ARG A 220 2.59 -21.05 29.91
N GLN A 221 1.45 -20.40 30.12
CA GLN A 221 0.73 -19.70 29.06
C GLN A 221 1.47 -18.44 28.61
N LEU A 222 2.00 -17.65 29.56
CA LEU A 222 2.82 -16.47 29.26
C LEU A 222 4.09 -16.85 28.50
N LEU A 223 4.79 -17.91 28.92
CA LEU A 223 5.99 -18.38 28.22
C LEU A 223 5.66 -18.82 26.79
N ARG A 224 4.56 -19.56 26.58
CA ARG A 224 4.09 -19.95 25.24
C ARG A 224 3.73 -18.76 24.37
N LEU A 225 3.10 -17.72 24.95
CA LEU A 225 2.83 -16.48 24.23
C LEU A 225 4.14 -15.79 23.85
N ALA A 226 5.05 -15.63 24.79
CA ALA A 226 6.34 -14.96 24.56
C ALA A 226 7.14 -15.67 23.45
N THR A 227 7.24 -17.00 23.50
CA THR A 227 7.94 -17.77 22.46
C THR A 227 7.24 -17.65 21.11
N SER A 228 5.91 -17.73 21.07
CA SER A 228 5.15 -17.61 19.82
C SER A 228 5.22 -16.19 19.22
N VAL A 229 5.17 -15.15 20.05
CA VAL A 229 5.36 -13.75 19.63
C VAL A 229 6.76 -13.54 19.06
N VAL A 230 7.80 -14.02 19.76
CA VAL A 230 9.18 -13.91 19.28
C VAL A 230 9.35 -14.65 17.96
N LEU A 231 8.86 -15.89 17.85
CA LEU A 231 9.00 -16.70 16.64
C LEU A 231 8.29 -16.06 15.43
N MET A 232 7.05 -15.61 15.61
CA MET A 232 6.28 -14.98 14.53
C MET A 232 6.88 -13.63 14.12
N SER A 233 7.32 -12.82 15.09
CA SER A 233 7.97 -11.53 14.80
C SER A 233 9.30 -11.75 14.09
N ALA A 234 10.11 -12.71 14.54
CA ALA A 234 11.35 -13.11 13.87
C ALA A 234 11.09 -13.60 12.45
N GLY A 235 10.02 -14.37 12.22
CA GLY A 235 9.60 -14.80 10.89
C GLY A 235 9.24 -13.63 9.96
N VAL A 236 8.59 -12.59 10.46
CA VAL A 236 8.30 -11.36 9.68
C VAL A 236 9.57 -10.54 9.43
N LEU A 237 10.47 -10.47 10.41
CA LEU A 237 11.77 -9.76 10.30
C LEU A 237 12.78 -10.49 9.41
N PHE A 238 12.61 -11.80 9.20
CA PHE A 238 13.60 -12.65 8.53
C PHE A 238 13.97 -12.18 7.11
N PRO A 239 13.03 -11.85 6.20
CA PRO A 239 13.38 -11.37 4.86
C PRO A 239 14.14 -10.04 4.88
N PHE A 240 13.78 -9.14 5.80
CA PHE A 240 14.52 -7.89 6.00
C PHE A 240 15.96 -8.18 6.43
N ALA A 241 16.15 -9.02 7.46
CA ALA A 241 17.46 -9.38 7.98
C ALA A 241 18.32 -10.10 6.94
N LEU A 242 17.75 -11.04 6.19
CA LEU A 242 18.41 -11.74 5.10
C LEU A 242 18.88 -10.76 4.01
N PHE A 243 18.04 -9.78 3.67
CA PHE A 243 18.40 -8.76 2.68
C PHE A 243 19.51 -7.82 3.17
N GLN A 244 19.49 -7.41 4.45
CA GLN A 244 20.59 -6.65 5.04
C GLN A 244 21.89 -7.47 5.07
N PHE A 245 21.81 -8.76 5.38
CA PHE A 245 22.96 -9.66 5.36
C PHE A 245 23.53 -9.85 3.95
N TYR A 246 22.69 -10.02 2.93
CA TYR A 246 23.10 -10.05 1.53
C TYR A 246 23.85 -8.76 1.13
N ALA A 247 23.35 -7.60 1.56
CA ALA A 247 24.02 -6.32 1.32
C ALA A 247 25.40 -6.24 2.00
N TYR A 248 25.49 -6.70 3.24
CA TYR A 248 26.72 -6.74 4.01
C TYR A 248 27.78 -7.62 3.33
N LEU A 249 27.41 -8.83 2.90
CA LEU A 249 28.30 -9.69 2.12
C LEU A 249 28.75 -9.01 0.82
N ARG A 250 27.87 -8.25 0.17
CA ARG A 250 28.18 -7.61 -1.11
C ARG A 250 29.13 -6.41 -1.00
N PHE A 251 29.05 -5.61 0.08
CA PHE A 251 29.80 -4.36 0.21
C PHE A 251 30.86 -4.35 1.32
N CYS A 252 30.69 -5.13 2.39
CA CYS A 252 31.56 -5.12 3.56
C CYS A 252 32.55 -6.29 3.58
N GLU A 253 32.19 -7.41 2.95
CA GLU A 253 33.04 -8.58 2.74
C GLU A 253 33.18 -8.88 1.25
N PRO A 254 33.87 -8.02 0.48
CA PRO A 254 34.24 -8.36 -0.88
C PRO A 254 35.29 -9.47 -0.81
N ASP A 255 34.87 -10.71 -0.61
CA ASP A 255 35.64 -11.85 -1.12
C ASP A 255 35.84 -11.60 -2.61
N ALA A 256 37.02 -11.98 -3.12
CA ALA A 256 37.43 -11.93 -4.53
C ALA A 256 36.52 -12.80 -5.44
N SER A 257 35.22 -12.51 -5.43
CA SER A 257 34.16 -13.08 -6.22
C SER A 257 34.16 -12.37 -7.57
N PRO A 258 33.91 -13.13 -8.65
CA PRO A 258 34.49 -12.89 -9.96
C PRO A 258 34.10 -11.50 -10.43
N GLU A 259 35.07 -10.81 -11.06
CA GLU A 259 34.88 -9.62 -11.88
C GLU A 259 33.69 -9.85 -12.85
N HIS A 260 32.46 -9.65 -12.39
CA HIS A 260 31.37 -9.39 -13.28
C HIS A 260 31.71 -8.03 -13.86
N ALA A 261 32.33 -8.07 -15.04
CA ALA A 261 32.73 -6.88 -15.77
C ALA A 261 31.49 -6.01 -15.94
N VAL A 262 31.36 -5.00 -15.08
CA VAL A 262 30.26 -4.06 -15.13
C VAL A 262 30.34 -3.38 -16.49
N PRO A 263 29.26 -3.37 -17.29
CA PRO A 263 29.27 -2.73 -18.59
C PRO A 263 29.78 -1.29 -18.50
N ARG A 264 30.66 -0.88 -19.42
CA ARG A 264 31.28 0.46 -19.44
C ARG A 264 30.27 1.61 -19.28
N PRO A 265 29.09 1.59 -19.93
CA PRO A 265 28.10 2.67 -19.75
C PRO A 265 27.58 2.80 -18.31
N LEU A 266 27.42 1.68 -17.60
CA LEU A 266 26.97 1.68 -16.20
C LEU A 266 28.10 2.12 -15.25
N LEU A 267 29.34 1.74 -15.55
CA LEU A 267 30.50 2.25 -14.83
C LEU A 267 30.64 3.78 -14.98
N GLN A 268 30.45 4.30 -16.20
CA GLN A 268 30.51 5.73 -16.46
C GLN A 268 29.40 6.48 -15.70
N LEU A 269 28.16 5.97 -15.72
CA LEU A 269 27.07 6.52 -14.90
C LEU A 269 27.46 6.59 -13.41
N ALA A 270 28.11 5.55 -12.90
CA ALA A 270 28.54 5.51 -11.50
C ALA A 270 29.57 6.61 -11.18
N VAL A 271 30.50 6.87 -12.09
CA VAL A 271 31.49 7.94 -11.96
C VAL A 271 30.80 9.31 -12.03
N ASP A 272 29.95 9.52 -13.05
CA ASP A 272 29.29 10.79 -13.31
C ASP A 272 28.33 11.22 -12.18
N LYS A 273 27.60 10.26 -11.60
CA LYS A 273 26.66 10.50 -10.49
C LYS A 273 27.25 10.22 -9.11
N GLY A 274 28.50 9.78 -9.02
CA GLY A 274 29.13 9.40 -7.75
C GLY A 274 28.47 8.19 -7.06
N TYR A 275 27.90 7.26 -7.81
CA TYR A 275 27.29 6.04 -7.25
C TYR A 275 28.35 5.05 -6.80
N ARG A 276 28.15 4.49 -5.60
CA ARG A 276 29.03 3.46 -5.06
C ARG A 276 28.69 2.10 -5.65
N LEU A 277 29.70 1.46 -6.22
CA LEU A 277 29.68 0.08 -6.72
C LEU A 277 30.23 -0.87 -5.65
N ALA A 278 29.76 -2.11 -5.66
CA ALA A 278 30.22 -3.15 -4.74
C ALA A 278 31.72 -3.51 -4.89
N THR A 279 32.30 -3.28 -6.07
CA THR A 279 33.57 -3.91 -6.49
C THR A 279 34.72 -2.94 -6.74
N VAL A 280 34.56 -1.64 -6.47
CA VAL A 280 35.54 -0.64 -6.92
C VAL A 280 36.26 -0.02 -5.73
N ASN A 281 37.58 -0.23 -5.67
CA ASN A 281 38.59 0.42 -4.81
C ASN A 281 38.85 -0.13 -3.40
N GLY A 282 38.20 -1.22 -2.96
CA GLY A 282 38.47 -1.83 -1.64
C GLY A 282 38.14 -0.93 -0.43
N VAL A 283 37.55 0.25 -0.67
CA VAL A 283 37.12 1.19 0.37
C VAL A 283 35.74 0.77 0.85
N LYS A 284 35.67 0.27 2.08
CA LYS A 284 34.40 -0.15 2.70
C LYS A 284 33.51 1.07 2.98
N PRO A 285 32.20 0.99 2.73
CA PRO A 285 31.25 2.01 3.16
C PRO A 285 31.27 2.23 4.68
N ALA A 286 30.94 3.46 5.12
CA ALA A 286 30.95 3.81 6.54
C ALA A 286 29.98 2.96 7.38
N TRP A 287 28.83 2.56 6.80
CA TRP A 287 27.84 1.73 7.48
C TRP A 287 28.34 0.30 7.77
N CYS A 288 29.40 -0.18 7.10
CA CYS A 288 30.03 -1.45 7.45
C CYS A 288 30.68 -1.43 8.85
N SER A 289 31.04 -0.25 9.36
CA SER A 289 31.62 -0.07 10.69
C SER A 289 30.57 0.25 11.76
N HIS A 290 29.30 0.41 11.40
CA HIS A 290 28.23 0.70 12.35
C HIS A 290 27.77 -0.58 13.07
N TRP A 291 27.28 -0.46 14.30
CA TRP A 291 26.67 -1.57 15.03
C TRP A 291 25.19 -1.27 15.37
N PRO A 292 24.21 -1.95 14.74
CA PRO A 292 24.35 -2.94 13.67
C PRO A 292 24.64 -2.32 12.27
N PRO A 293 25.29 -3.05 11.33
CA PRO A 293 25.63 -2.55 9.99
C PRO A 293 24.42 -2.62 9.05
N VAL A 294 23.47 -1.69 9.22
CA VAL A 294 22.20 -1.67 8.46
C VAL A 294 22.29 -0.68 7.30
N ILE A 295 22.45 -1.21 6.09
CA ILE A 295 22.52 -0.41 4.86
C ILE A 295 21.23 0.38 4.61
N TYR A 296 20.05 -0.18 4.94
CA TYR A 296 18.78 0.47 4.64
C TYR A 296 18.66 1.84 5.35
N SER A 297 18.95 1.88 6.65
CA SER A 297 18.92 3.13 7.43
C SER A 297 19.97 4.13 6.96
N TYR A 298 21.16 3.65 6.57
CA TYR A 298 22.19 4.49 5.99
C TYR A 298 21.72 5.12 4.68
N ILE A 299 21.14 4.33 3.77
CA ILE A 299 20.66 4.82 2.49
C ILE A 299 19.55 5.86 2.66
N GLN A 300 18.56 5.57 3.50
CA GLN A 300 17.47 6.50 3.80
C GLN A 300 18.02 7.84 4.29
N ALA A 301 19.02 7.82 5.18
CA ALA A 301 19.60 9.04 5.74
C ALA A 301 20.54 9.79 4.78
N VAL A 302 21.38 9.10 4.02
CA VAL A 302 22.45 9.70 3.19
C VAL A 302 21.98 10.06 1.79
N TYR A 303 21.23 9.18 1.13
CA TYR A 303 20.80 9.40 -0.26
C TYR A 303 19.45 10.11 -0.35
N TRP A 304 18.53 9.83 0.57
CA TRP A 304 17.17 10.39 0.55
C TRP A 304 16.90 11.43 1.64
N ASN A 305 17.86 11.73 2.53
CA ASN A 305 17.69 12.67 3.66
C ASN A 305 16.46 12.38 4.56
N VAL A 306 16.06 11.12 4.66
CA VAL A 306 14.94 10.67 5.51
C VAL A 306 15.41 10.62 6.97
N GLY A 307 14.59 11.10 7.88
CA GLY A 307 14.88 11.13 9.30
C GLY A 307 13.91 12.00 10.09
N PHE A 308 13.94 11.87 11.42
CA PHE A 308 13.04 12.60 12.30
C PHE A 308 13.18 14.12 12.11
N LEU A 309 12.08 14.75 11.70
CA LEU A 309 11.91 16.18 11.42
C LEU A 309 12.86 16.77 10.37
N ARG A 310 13.64 15.96 9.63
CA ARG A 310 14.58 16.45 8.62
C ARG A 310 13.90 17.13 7.43
N TYR A 311 12.65 16.77 7.17
CA TYR A 311 11.88 17.28 6.03
C TYR A 311 11.14 18.61 6.30
N PHE A 312 11.17 19.10 7.54
CA PHE A 312 10.45 20.31 7.95
C PHE A 312 11.22 21.57 7.56
N GLU A 313 11.31 21.84 6.26
CA GLU A 313 11.88 23.06 5.70
C GLU A 313 10.80 23.92 5.04
N THR A 314 10.96 25.24 5.04
CA THR A 314 10.01 26.18 4.41
C THR A 314 9.85 25.94 2.91
N LYS A 315 10.89 25.42 2.24
CA LYS A 315 10.86 25.06 0.82
C LYS A 315 9.89 23.90 0.53
N GLN A 316 9.59 23.05 1.52
CA GLN A 316 8.76 21.87 1.34
C GLN A 316 7.26 22.13 1.58
N VAL A 317 6.86 23.37 1.90
CA VAL A 317 5.44 23.73 2.13
C VAL A 317 4.50 23.22 1.02
N PRO A 318 4.83 23.31 -0.29
CA PRO A 318 3.98 22.74 -1.34
C PRO A 318 3.76 21.22 -1.19
N ASN A 319 4.77 20.47 -0.76
CA ASN A 319 4.68 19.03 -0.53
C ASN A 319 3.80 18.68 0.68
N PHE A 320 3.84 19.52 1.72
CA PHE A 320 2.90 19.41 2.84
C PHE A 320 1.46 19.66 2.37
N LEU A 321 1.22 20.70 1.56
CA LEU A 321 -0.11 20.98 0.98
C LEU A 321 -0.62 19.80 0.16
N LEU A 322 0.26 19.15 -0.62
CA LEU A 322 -0.08 17.95 -1.38
C LEU A 322 -0.49 16.77 -0.48
N ALA A 323 0.04 16.66 0.73
CA ALA A 323 -0.30 15.60 1.68
C ALA A 323 -1.48 15.95 2.61
N VAL A 324 -1.94 17.20 2.66
CA VAL A 324 -3.03 17.64 3.56
C VAL A 324 -4.26 16.73 3.47
N PRO A 325 -4.79 16.36 2.30
CA PRO A 325 -6.01 15.55 2.25
C PRO A 325 -5.87 14.19 2.94
N VAL A 326 -4.75 13.48 2.76
CA VAL A 326 -4.54 12.19 3.41
C VAL A 326 -4.29 12.33 4.91
N ILE A 327 -3.60 13.39 5.35
CA ILE A 327 -3.36 13.69 6.76
C ILE A 327 -4.68 13.99 7.48
N VAL A 328 -5.50 14.86 6.89
CA VAL A 328 -6.82 15.23 7.44
C VAL A 328 -7.71 14.01 7.51
N LEU A 329 -7.80 13.22 6.43
CA LEU A 329 -8.64 12.04 6.39
C LEU A 329 -8.20 10.98 7.43
N GLY A 330 -6.90 10.72 7.53
CA GLY A 330 -6.35 9.78 8.51
C GLY A 330 -6.50 10.24 9.96
N SER A 331 -6.28 11.53 10.22
CA SER A 331 -6.45 12.11 11.56
C SER A 331 -7.92 12.15 11.97
N TRP A 332 -8.82 12.44 11.02
CA TRP A 332 -10.27 12.42 11.27
C TRP A 332 -10.78 11.01 11.56
N ALA A 333 -10.30 10.00 10.82
CA ALA A 333 -10.59 8.60 11.10
C ALA A 333 -10.19 8.22 12.54
N ALA A 334 -9.00 8.66 12.96
CA ALA A 334 -8.49 8.41 14.31
C ALA A 334 -9.34 9.09 15.38
N TRP A 335 -9.66 10.37 15.17
CA TRP A 335 -10.49 11.14 16.08
C TRP A 335 -11.89 10.52 16.25
N VAL A 336 -12.57 10.18 15.15
CA VAL A 336 -13.90 9.56 15.19
C VAL A 336 -13.86 8.23 15.95
N TYR A 337 -12.87 7.39 15.66
CA TYR A 337 -12.75 6.10 16.33
C TYR A 337 -12.46 6.24 17.84
N LEU A 338 -11.54 7.15 18.22
CA LEU A 338 -11.16 7.40 19.61
C LEU A 338 -12.32 7.96 20.44
N THR A 339 -13.07 8.92 19.88
CA THR A 339 -14.23 9.52 20.55
C THR A 339 -15.40 8.55 20.67
N ALA A 340 -15.61 7.67 19.69
CA ALA A 340 -16.64 6.62 19.75
C ALA A 340 -16.31 5.49 20.75
N ASN A 341 -15.02 5.18 20.95
CA ASN A 341 -14.58 4.03 21.74
C ASN A 341 -13.46 4.35 22.77
N PRO A 342 -13.61 5.37 23.65
CA PRO A 342 -12.51 5.84 24.50
C PRO A 342 -12.03 4.78 25.49
N GLN A 343 -12.95 4.07 26.15
CA GLN A 343 -12.62 3.01 27.10
C GLN A 343 -11.94 1.81 26.44
N HIS A 344 -12.39 1.43 25.23
CA HIS A 344 -11.78 0.34 24.48
C HIS A 344 -10.35 0.69 24.06
N CYS A 345 -10.11 1.95 23.67
CA CYS A 345 -8.77 2.43 23.31
C CYS A 345 -7.84 2.47 24.54
N LEU A 346 -8.32 2.95 25.69
CA LEU A 346 -7.56 2.94 26.95
C LEU A 346 -7.19 1.51 27.39
N MET A 347 -8.09 0.55 27.19
CA MET A 347 -7.88 -0.87 27.53
C MET A 347 -7.17 -1.66 26.41
N LEU A 348 -6.70 -0.98 25.36
CA LEU A 348 -6.07 -1.58 24.17
C LEU A 348 -6.92 -2.68 23.51
N GLY A 349 -8.24 -2.68 23.70
CA GLY A 349 -9.13 -3.76 23.25
C GLY A 349 -8.81 -5.15 23.80
N LEU A 350 -8.07 -5.24 24.91
CA LEU A 350 -7.69 -6.50 25.57
C LEU A 350 -8.71 -6.93 26.64
N VAL A 351 -9.58 -6.02 27.08
CA VAL A 351 -10.60 -6.28 28.09
C VAL A 351 -11.95 -6.53 27.44
N ARG A 352 -12.59 -7.65 27.79
CA ARG A 352 -13.94 -7.97 27.31
C ARG A 352 -14.95 -7.02 27.97
N ASN A 353 -15.66 -6.25 27.16
CA ASN A 353 -16.77 -5.43 27.67
C ASN A 353 -17.92 -6.33 28.12
N LYS A 354 -18.27 -6.30 29.42
CA LYS A 354 -19.46 -7.00 29.96
C LYS A 354 -20.76 -6.58 29.25
N SER A 355 -20.80 -5.39 28.65
CA SER A 355 -21.91 -4.90 27.83
C SER A 355 -22.18 -5.73 26.56
N GLU A 356 -21.19 -6.44 26.00
CA GLU A 356 -21.41 -7.32 24.85
C GLU A 356 -22.13 -8.62 25.23
N GLY A 357 -22.16 -8.98 26.52
CA GLY A 357 -22.88 -10.14 27.05
C GLY A 357 -24.14 -9.82 27.87
N ARG A 358 -24.47 -8.55 28.11
CA ARG A 358 -25.61 -8.11 28.96
C ARG A 358 -26.70 -7.33 28.23
N LYS A 359 -26.58 -7.07 26.92
CA LYS A 359 -27.73 -6.59 26.12
C LYS A 359 -28.66 -7.76 25.85
N GLY A 360 -29.70 -7.87 26.68
CA GLY A 360 -30.72 -8.90 26.60
C GLY A 360 -31.47 -8.92 25.27
N GLU A 361 -31.84 -10.13 24.87
CA GLU A 361 -32.93 -10.65 24.02
C GLU A 361 -33.62 -9.83 22.89
N ASN A 362 -33.39 -8.52 22.70
CA ASN A 362 -34.08 -7.72 21.66
C ASN A 362 -33.18 -6.88 20.73
N SER A 363 -31.84 -7.02 20.76
CA SER A 363 -30.97 -6.41 19.74
C SER A 363 -29.82 -7.35 19.33
N ASN A 364 -30.14 -8.40 18.57
CA ASN A 364 -29.24 -9.51 18.26
C ASN A 364 -28.20 -9.24 17.14
N LYS A 365 -27.79 -7.98 16.94
CA LYS A 365 -26.75 -7.65 15.95
C LYS A 365 -25.52 -7.07 16.63
N PRO A 366 -24.30 -7.60 16.37
CA PRO A 366 -23.07 -6.94 16.76
C PRO A 366 -23.03 -5.51 16.19
N VAL A 367 -22.31 -4.60 16.84
CA VAL A 367 -22.14 -3.23 16.33
C VAL A 367 -21.42 -3.31 14.98
N GLU A 368 -22.16 -3.08 13.89
CA GLU A 368 -21.66 -3.03 12.52
C GLU A 368 -21.16 -1.62 12.18
N GLY A 369 -20.19 -1.52 11.27
CA GLY A 369 -19.64 -0.27 10.75
C GLY A 369 -18.22 0.03 11.21
N PHE A 370 -17.78 1.26 10.93
CA PHE A 370 -16.40 1.71 11.16
C PHE A 370 -16.01 1.77 12.64
N CYS A 371 -16.95 2.13 13.52
CA CYS A 371 -16.70 2.27 14.96
C CYS A 371 -16.77 0.93 15.72
N CYS A 372 -16.71 -0.22 15.05
CA CYS A 372 -16.75 -1.52 15.73
C CYS A 372 -15.43 -1.83 16.45
N SER A 373 -15.47 -2.74 17.44
CA SER A 373 -14.30 -3.13 18.23
C SER A 373 -13.21 -3.86 17.43
N ARG A 374 -13.56 -4.46 16.29
CA ARG A 374 -12.62 -5.17 15.40
C ARG A 374 -11.69 -4.23 14.64
N VAL A 375 -12.12 -3.00 14.36
CA VAL A 375 -11.31 -2.00 13.63
C VAL A 375 -10.12 -1.47 14.45
N PHE A 376 -10.12 -1.66 15.77
CA PHE A 376 -9.12 -1.10 16.68
C PHE A 376 -7.66 -1.32 16.23
N VAL A 377 -7.27 -2.56 15.94
CA VAL A 377 -5.87 -2.88 15.57
C VAL A 377 -5.47 -2.22 14.26
N TYR A 378 -6.40 -2.15 13.29
CA TYR A 378 -6.19 -1.47 12.02
C TYR A 378 -6.05 0.04 12.21
N MET A 379 -6.80 0.63 13.14
CA MET A 379 -6.71 2.05 13.49
C MET A 379 -5.38 2.38 14.18
N VAL A 380 -4.92 1.56 15.12
CA VAL A 380 -3.60 1.70 15.77
C VAL A 380 -2.49 1.60 14.73
N HIS A 381 -2.56 0.62 13.83
CA HIS A 381 -1.61 0.48 12.74
C HIS A 381 -1.61 1.72 11.81
N ALA A 382 -2.79 2.16 11.36
CA ALA A 382 -2.92 3.31 10.46
C ALA A 382 -2.41 4.62 11.10
N THR A 383 -2.69 4.83 12.39
CA THR A 383 -2.22 6.02 13.13
C THR A 383 -0.72 5.99 13.38
N ALA A 384 -0.14 4.83 13.70
CA ALA A 384 1.31 4.68 13.82
C ALA A 384 2.02 4.97 12.49
N LEU A 385 1.50 4.44 11.37
CA LEU A 385 2.03 4.73 10.04
C LEU A 385 1.86 6.21 9.67
N LEU A 386 0.72 6.83 9.99
CA LEU A 386 0.48 8.26 9.74
C LEU A 386 1.47 9.13 10.51
N ALA A 387 1.65 8.87 11.81
CA ALA A 387 2.60 9.60 12.64
C ALA A 387 4.05 9.44 12.15
N PHE A 388 4.46 8.20 11.83
CA PHE A 388 5.78 7.93 11.27
C PHE A 388 5.98 8.65 9.93
N GLY A 389 4.99 8.60 9.04
CA GLY A 389 5.07 9.23 7.72
C GLY A 389 5.13 10.76 7.77
N ILE A 390 4.46 11.39 8.73
CA ILE A 390 4.54 12.84 8.94
C ILE A 390 5.89 13.26 9.54
N LEU A 391 6.39 12.49 10.52
CA LEU A 391 7.54 12.90 11.33
C LEU A 391 8.88 12.49 10.73
N CYS A 392 8.93 11.38 9.99
CA CYS A 392 10.19 10.75 9.58
C CYS A 392 10.37 10.64 8.07
N MET A 393 9.30 10.68 7.27
CA MET A 393 9.36 10.51 5.81
C MET A 393 9.17 11.84 5.07
N HIS A 394 9.49 11.83 3.77
CA HIS A 394 9.04 12.88 2.86
C HIS A 394 7.51 12.88 2.80
N VAL A 395 6.90 13.99 3.20
CA VAL A 395 5.46 14.05 3.51
C VAL A 395 4.57 13.82 2.27
N GLN A 396 5.04 14.18 1.08
CA GLN A 396 4.35 13.91 -0.17
C GLN A 396 4.17 12.40 -0.47
N VAL A 397 5.07 11.54 0.03
CA VAL A 397 5.01 10.07 -0.14
C VAL A 397 3.90 9.46 0.73
N LEU A 398 3.34 10.21 1.69
CA LEU A 398 2.38 9.71 2.67
C LEU A 398 1.11 9.13 2.02
N THR A 399 0.64 9.72 0.91
CA THR A 399 -0.55 9.25 0.18
C THR A 399 -0.34 7.85 -0.38
N ARG A 400 0.78 7.60 -1.07
CA ARG A 400 1.11 6.26 -1.61
C ARG A 400 1.47 5.27 -0.50
N PHE A 401 2.10 5.75 0.57
CA PHE A 401 2.47 4.94 1.73
C PHE A 401 1.24 4.38 2.46
N LEU A 402 0.30 5.23 2.87
CA LEU A 402 -0.90 4.79 3.57
C LEU A 402 -1.86 4.05 2.64
N GLY A 403 -1.96 4.47 1.38
CA GLY A 403 -2.85 3.87 0.39
C GLY A 403 -2.56 2.40 0.09
N SER A 404 -1.30 1.96 0.20
CA SER A 404 -0.90 0.55 0.02
C SER A 404 -0.78 -0.23 1.34
N SER A 405 -0.66 0.46 2.48
CA SER A 405 -0.36 -0.19 3.77
C SER A 405 -1.56 -0.39 4.69
N SER A 406 -2.65 0.35 4.49
CA SER A 406 -3.78 0.32 5.43
C SER A 406 -5.14 0.34 4.73
N PRO A 407 -6.10 -0.49 5.16
CA PRO A 407 -7.47 -0.45 4.66
C PRO A 407 -8.29 0.72 5.23
N VAL A 408 -7.81 1.34 6.33
CA VAL A 408 -8.58 2.33 7.11
C VAL A 408 -8.97 3.56 6.30
N LEU A 409 -8.10 4.05 5.42
CA LEU A 409 -8.41 5.21 4.57
C LEU A 409 -9.66 4.97 3.72
N TYR A 410 -9.78 3.75 3.17
CA TYR A 410 -10.89 3.37 2.31
C TYR A 410 -12.15 3.06 3.13
N TRP A 411 -11.99 2.37 4.27
CA TRP A 411 -13.10 2.11 5.18
C TRP A 411 -13.72 3.38 5.74
N PHE A 412 -12.89 4.35 6.15
CA PHE A 412 -13.38 5.62 6.68
C PHE A 412 -14.02 6.48 5.59
N SER A 413 -13.42 6.54 4.40
CA SER A 413 -14.04 7.23 3.26
C SER A 413 -15.40 6.63 2.90
N ALA A 414 -15.51 5.30 2.88
CA ALA A 414 -16.78 4.61 2.66
C ALA A 414 -17.79 4.86 3.77
N HIS A 415 -17.34 4.95 5.03
CA HIS A 415 -18.17 5.31 6.17
C HIS A 415 -18.76 6.71 6.03
N LEU A 416 -17.94 7.71 5.66
CA LEU A 416 -18.40 9.06 5.41
C LEU A 416 -19.39 9.14 4.24
N LEU A 417 -19.11 8.45 3.13
CA LEU A 417 -20.07 8.38 2.01
C LEU A 417 -21.39 7.75 2.46
N GLN A 418 -21.34 6.69 3.26
CA GLN A 418 -22.54 6.03 3.74
C GLN A 418 -23.30 6.87 4.78
N GLU A 419 -22.64 7.71 5.58
CA GLU A 419 -23.28 8.51 6.63
C GLU A 419 -23.88 9.82 6.11
N TYR A 420 -23.23 10.46 5.13
CA TYR A 420 -23.61 11.80 4.68
C TYR A 420 -24.31 11.83 3.31
N GLU A 421 -24.36 10.72 2.58
CA GLU A 421 -24.95 10.70 1.24
C GLU A 421 -26.34 10.02 1.20
N PRO A 422 -27.44 10.80 1.16
CA PRO A 422 -28.79 10.27 1.19
C PRO A 422 -29.15 9.43 -0.05
N LEU A 423 -28.50 9.70 -1.20
CA LEU A 423 -28.69 8.94 -2.45
C LEU A 423 -28.31 7.46 -2.32
N LEU A 424 -27.51 7.08 -1.32
CA LEU A 424 -27.13 5.70 -1.05
C LEU A 424 -28.14 4.95 -0.16
N TRP A 425 -29.07 5.69 0.47
CA TRP A 425 -30.08 5.16 1.39
C TRP A 425 -31.40 4.80 0.68
N GLU A 426 -31.76 5.51 -0.39
CA GLU A 426 -33.03 5.32 -1.11
C GLU A 426 -33.22 3.92 -1.74
N GLU A 427 -32.16 3.11 -1.83
CA GLU A 427 -32.25 1.72 -2.30
C GLU A 427 -32.87 0.76 -1.27
N GLY A 428 -33.00 1.17 0.00
CA GLY A 428 -33.51 0.33 1.09
C GLY A 428 -34.98 0.52 1.45
N THR A 429 -35.62 1.60 1.00
CA THR A 429 -37.00 1.98 1.38
C THR A 429 -37.98 2.00 0.22
N ALA A 430 -37.71 1.29 -0.87
CA ALA A 430 -38.67 1.06 -1.96
C ALA A 430 -39.68 -0.07 -1.63
N GLY A 431 -40.07 -0.20 -0.37
CA GLY A 431 -40.91 -1.28 0.13
C GLY A 431 -41.69 -0.92 1.38
N GLN A 432 -42.23 0.31 1.46
CA GLN A 432 -43.42 0.64 2.27
C GLN A 432 -43.85 2.11 2.02
N THR A 433 -45.04 2.26 1.41
CA THR A 433 -46.01 3.38 1.50
C THR A 433 -45.64 4.82 1.03
N ALA A 434 -46.01 5.10 -0.24
CA ALA A 434 -46.72 6.29 -0.82
C ALA A 434 -46.13 7.73 -0.76
N PRO A 435 -46.64 8.72 -1.55
CA PRO A 435 -47.19 8.73 -2.91
C PRO A 435 -46.39 9.64 -3.89
N SER A 436 -46.78 9.62 -5.16
CA SER A 436 -46.21 10.32 -6.32
C SER A 436 -45.91 11.82 -6.13
N LEU A 437 -44.66 12.22 -6.39
CA LEU A 437 -44.34 13.56 -6.89
C LEU A 437 -43.43 13.45 -8.12
N SER A 438 -44.05 13.72 -9.26
CA SER A 438 -43.43 13.91 -10.55
C SER A 438 -42.49 15.11 -10.50
N GLU A 439 -41.20 14.90 -10.79
CA GLU A 439 -40.42 15.83 -11.62
C GLU A 439 -39.13 15.15 -12.11
N LYS A 440 -39.09 14.83 -13.41
CA LYS A 440 -37.88 14.37 -14.10
C LYS A 440 -36.99 15.58 -14.42
N PRO A 441 -35.68 15.59 -14.09
CA PRO A 441 -34.76 16.52 -14.73
C PRO A 441 -34.42 15.99 -16.12
N ARG A 442 -34.75 16.79 -17.15
CA ARG A 442 -34.27 16.63 -18.52
C ARG A 442 -32.83 17.15 -18.59
N ILE A 443 -31.86 16.33 -19.01
CA ILE A 443 -30.62 16.72 -19.71
C ILE A 443 -29.96 15.45 -20.31
N GLY A 444 -29.65 15.48 -21.62
CA GLY A 444 -28.64 14.63 -22.27
C GLY A 444 -29.07 13.28 -22.85
N SER A 445 -29.79 13.30 -23.98
CA SER A 445 -30.10 12.12 -24.80
C SER A 445 -28.97 11.81 -25.79
N CYS A 446 -27.97 10.98 -25.42
CA CYS A 446 -27.05 10.40 -26.41
C CYS A 446 -26.23 9.18 -25.93
N LEU A 447 -26.83 8.22 -25.20
CA LEU A 447 -26.16 6.94 -24.89
C LEU A 447 -27.15 5.76 -24.97
N PRO A 448 -26.76 4.59 -25.54
CA PRO A 448 -27.62 3.43 -25.67
C PRO A 448 -28.17 2.93 -24.32
N GLY A 449 -29.43 2.52 -24.26
CA GLY A 449 -30.15 2.17 -23.02
C GLY A 449 -29.51 1.05 -22.17
N LEU A 450 -28.70 0.18 -22.80
CA LEU A 450 -27.95 -0.88 -22.12
C LEU A 450 -26.76 -0.33 -21.29
N PHE A 451 -26.12 0.73 -21.79
CA PHE A 451 -25.08 1.45 -21.05
C PHE A 451 -25.67 2.21 -19.86
N ARG A 452 -26.85 2.83 -20.02
CA ARG A 452 -27.52 3.56 -18.93
C ARG A 452 -27.86 2.65 -17.74
N LYS A 453 -28.30 1.41 -17.99
CA LYS A 453 -28.63 0.43 -16.93
C LYS A 453 -27.37 0.00 -16.16
N ARG A 454 -26.29 -0.31 -16.88
CA ARG A 454 -24.98 -0.69 -16.28
C ARG A 454 -24.27 0.48 -15.59
N ILE A 455 -24.42 1.71 -16.10
CA ILE A 455 -23.93 2.94 -15.46
C ILE A 455 -24.72 3.25 -14.18
N SER A 456 -26.03 2.94 -14.16
CA SER A 456 -26.86 3.14 -12.95
C SER A 456 -26.55 2.15 -11.81
N GLU A 457 -25.93 1.01 -12.12
CA GLU A 457 -25.52 0.02 -11.11
C GLU A 457 -24.21 0.40 -10.39
N ASN A 458 -23.33 1.19 -11.02
CA ASN A 458 -22.10 1.62 -10.37
C ASN A 458 -22.36 2.83 -9.47
N LEU A 459 -22.36 2.60 -8.14
CA LEU A 459 -22.65 3.61 -7.13
C LEU A 459 -21.83 4.90 -7.32
N ILE A 460 -20.54 4.81 -7.62
CA ILE A 460 -19.71 6.02 -7.80
C ILE A 460 -20.13 6.77 -9.05
N MET A 461 -20.42 6.09 -10.17
CA MET A 461 -20.91 6.77 -11.37
C MET A 461 -22.25 7.46 -11.12
N ARG A 462 -23.14 6.86 -10.32
CA ARG A 462 -24.40 7.50 -9.90
C ARG A 462 -24.13 8.78 -9.08
N LEU A 463 -23.18 8.75 -8.15
CA LEU A 463 -22.78 9.94 -7.38
C LEU A 463 -22.15 11.02 -8.28
N LEU A 464 -21.34 10.63 -9.26
CA LEU A 464 -20.74 11.57 -10.22
C LEU A 464 -21.77 12.20 -11.16
N LEU A 465 -22.75 11.43 -11.63
CA LEU A 465 -23.85 11.96 -12.45
C LEU A 465 -24.72 12.94 -11.66
N ASN A 466 -24.91 12.70 -10.37
CA ASN A 466 -25.68 13.55 -9.47
C ASN A 466 -24.81 14.53 -8.67
N TRP A 467 -23.60 14.86 -9.15
CA TRP A 467 -22.61 15.66 -8.43
C TRP A 467 -23.17 16.96 -7.85
N LYS A 468 -24.06 17.66 -8.57
CA LYS A 468 -24.65 18.92 -8.08
C LYS A 468 -25.44 18.74 -6.79
N ILE A 469 -26.14 17.62 -6.65
CA ILE A 469 -27.08 17.30 -5.57
C ILE A 469 -26.36 16.63 -4.38
N SER A 470 -25.18 16.04 -4.60
CA SER A 470 -24.42 15.36 -3.54
C SER A 470 -23.96 16.27 -2.40
N SER A 471 -23.78 15.65 -1.23
CA SER A 471 -23.34 16.34 -0.02
C SER A 471 -21.94 16.97 -0.20
N PRO A 472 -21.59 18.03 0.55
CA PRO A 472 -20.28 18.66 0.45
C PRO A 472 -19.14 17.70 0.83
N ILE A 473 -19.37 16.80 1.79
CA ILE A 473 -18.39 15.80 2.21
C ILE A 473 -18.14 14.79 1.09
N THR A 474 -19.19 14.27 0.44
CA THR A 474 -19.06 13.39 -0.73
C THR A 474 -18.29 14.05 -1.86
N LYS A 475 -18.57 15.32 -2.16
CA LYS A 475 -17.84 16.11 -3.15
C LYS A 475 -16.36 16.23 -2.81
N CYS A 476 -16.02 16.46 -1.53
CA CYS A 476 -14.63 16.54 -1.09
C CYS A 476 -13.90 15.20 -1.23
N ILE A 477 -14.52 14.09 -0.80
CA ILE A 477 -13.90 12.75 -0.87
C ILE A 477 -13.71 12.32 -2.32
N LEU A 478 -14.77 12.31 -3.12
CA LEU A 478 -14.69 11.89 -4.51
C LEU A 478 -13.83 12.86 -5.34
N GLY A 479 -13.89 14.15 -5.05
CA GLY A 479 -13.06 15.17 -5.67
C GLY A 479 -11.58 14.92 -5.38
N TYR A 480 -11.21 14.63 -4.13
CA TYR A 480 -9.86 14.24 -3.76
C TYR A 480 -9.40 12.98 -4.50
N PHE A 481 -10.19 11.89 -4.46
CA PHE A 481 -9.82 10.62 -5.10
C PHE A 481 -9.63 10.78 -6.61
N LEU A 482 -10.57 11.43 -7.31
CA LEU A 482 -10.51 11.58 -8.77
C LEU A 482 -9.46 12.60 -9.22
N SER A 483 -9.31 13.72 -8.49
CA SER A 483 -8.31 14.74 -8.85
C SER A 483 -6.90 14.21 -8.67
N TYR A 484 -6.58 13.52 -7.56
CA TYR A 484 -5.27 12.93 -7.36
C TYR A 484 -5.02 11.75 -8.29
N TRP A 485 -6.04 10.94 -8.57
CA TRP A 485 -5.95 9.87 -9.56
C TRP A 485 -5.55 10.41 -10.94
N LEU A 486 -6.19 11.49 -11.39
CA LEU A 486 -5.92 12.09 -12.70
C LEU A 486 -4.59 12.86 -12.71
N LEU A 487 -4.39 13.74 -11.72
CA LEU A 487 -3.20 14.57 -11.60
C LEU A 487 -1.94 13.70 -11.44
N GLY A 488 -2.01 12.67 -10.61
CA GLY A 488 -0.90 11.75 -10.43
C GLY A 488 -0.55 10.96 -11.67
N LEU A 489 -1.56 10.59 -12.48
CA LEU A 489 -1.32 9.95 -13.76
C LEU A 489 -0.61 10.88 -14.74
N ILE A 490 -1.07 12.14 -14.85
CA ILE A 490 -0.47 13.15 -15.73
C ILE A 490 0.97 13.43 -15.30
N LEU A 491 1.17 13.82 -14.04
CA LEU A 491 2.47 14.27 -13.56
C LEU A 491 3.51 13.13 -13.57
N HIS A 492 3.15 11.95 -13.08
CA HIS A 492 4.08 10.82 -13.05
C HIS A 492 4.46 10.35 -14.46
N CYS A 493 3.50 10.23 -15.38
CA CYS A 493 3.79 9.74 -16.73
C CYS A 493 4.71 10.69 -17.50
N ASN A 494 4.62 11.99 -17.24
CA ASN A 494 5.40 13.02 -17.92
C ASN A 494 6.64 13.48 -17.12
N PHE A 495 7.12 12.66 -16.20
CA PHE A 495 8.32 12.89 -15.39
C PHE A 495 8.32 14.21 -14.58
N LEU A 496 7.13 14.72 -14.27
CA LEU A 496 6.93 15.88 -13.41
C LEU A 496 6.91 15.44 -11.94
N PRO A 497 7.43 16.26 -11.01
CA PRO A 497 7.46 15.92 -9.60
C PRO A 497 6.05 15.59 -9.09
N TRP A 498 5.84 14.33 -8.71
CA TRP A 498 4.61 13.82 -8.12
C TRP A 498 4.98 12.87 -7.00
N THR A 499 4.44 13.14 -5.81
CA THR A 499 4.55 12.36 -4.54
C THR A 499 5.75 11.43 -4.38
#